data_AF-A0A956EG98-F1
#
_entry.id   AF-A0A956EG98-F1
#
_cell.length_a   1.000
_cell.length_b   1.000
_cell.length_c   1.000
_cell.angle_alpha   90.00
_cell.angle_beta   90.00
_cell.angle_gamma   90.00
#
_symmetry.space_group_name_H-M   'P 1'
#
loop_
_entity.id
_entity.type
_entity.pdbx_description
1 polymer ?
#
loop_
_entity_poly.entity_id
_entity_poly.type
_entity_poly.pdbx_seq_one_letter_code
_entity_poly.pdbx_strand_id
1 'polypeptide(L)'
;MTQELTTITITKAFAEFMAAKGETLTRRALRNYSEVLDLLVEFLDDKGISSVELVAPRRGGATIEQMLGFIDDFNDDYLVNTVKAERDFLRNAGQVSRDLGRWLKNLSARHKKGAEASTASAHA
;
A
#
# COMPACT_ATOMS: atom_id res chain seq x y z
N MET A 1 -9.44 -25.03 -8.93
CA MET A 1 -9.35 -24.34 -7.62
C MET A 1 -9.42 -22.85 -7.89
N THR A 2 -10.50 -22.21 -7.46
CA THR A 2 -10.70 -20.77 -7.58
C THR A 2 -9.62 -20.11 -6.72
N GLN A 3 -8.61 -19.48 -7.34
CA GLN A 3 -7.75 -18.56 -6.61
C GLN A 3 -8.67 -17.41 -6.17
N GLU A 4 -9.13 -17.48 -4.93
CA GLU A 4 -9.72 -16.34 -4.25
C GLU A 4 -8.70 -15.22 -4.40
N LEU A 5 -9.09 -14.16 -5.14
CA LEU A 5 -8.44 -12.87 -5.07
C LEU A 5 -8.36 -12.56 -3.59
N THR A 6 -7.18 -12.76 -3.00
CA THR A 6 -6.99 -12.63 -1.57
C THR A 6 -7.28 -11.19 -1.24
N THR A 7 -8.48 -10.96 -0.74
CA THR A 7 -8.88 -9.76 -0.07
C THR A 7 -7.82 -9.49 1.00
N ILE A 8 -6.96 -8.52 0.75
CA ILE A 8 -6.00 -8.02 1.72
C ILE A 8 -6.52 -6.65 2.12
N THR A 9 -6.83 -6.47 3.40
CA THR A 9 -7.13 -5.16 3.95
C THR A 9 -5.90 -4.27 3.85
N ILE A 10 -6.08 -2.95 3.74
CA ILE A 10 -4.95 -2.02 3.63
C ILE A 10 -3.95 -2.21 4.78
N THR A 11 -4.43 -2.42 6.00
CA THR A 11 -3.58 -2.67 7.18
C THR A 11 -2.70 -3.92 7.02
N LYS A 12 -3.24 -5.00 6.44
CA LYS A 12 -2.48 -6.21 6.15
C LYS A 12 -1.47 -5.99 5.02
N ALA A 13 -1.81 -5.20 4.01
CA ALA A 13 -0.86 -4.81 2.96
C ALA A 13 0.33 -4.03 3.52
N PHE A 14 0.11 -3.16 4.50
CA PHE A 14 1.17 -2.41 5.16
C PHE A 14 2.06 -3.31 6.03
N ALA A 15 1.47 -4.27 6.75
CA ALA A 15 2.24 -5.26 7.50
C ALA A 15 3.14 -6.10 6.59
N GLU A 16 2.64 -6.54 5.44
CA GLU A 16 3.43 -7.29 4.45
C GLU A 16 4.54 -6.43 3.82
N PHE A 17 4.26 -5.15 3.54
CA PHE A 17 5.27 -4.20 3.10
C PHE A 17 6.38 -4.00 4.13
N MET A 18 6.02 -3.85 5.41
CA MET A 18 6.99 -3.71 6.51
C MET A 18 7.82 -4.97 6.72
N ALA A 19 7.23 -6.16 6.60
CA ALA A 19 7.96 -7.42 6.64
C ALA A 19 9.00 -7.50 5.50
N ALA A 20 8.60 -7.17 4.27
CA ALA A 20 9.51 -7.14 3.12
C ALA A 20 10.65 -6.11 3.27
N LYS A 21 10.39 -4.98 3.93
CA LYS A 21 11.42 -3.97 4.24
C LYS A 21 12.30 -4.38 5.42
N GLY A 22 11.77 -5.15 6.37
CA GLY A 22 12.47 -5.66 7.54
C GLY A 22 13.74 -6.45 7.21
N GLU A 23 13.74 -7.13 6.06
CA GLU A 23 14.88 -7.92 5.57
C GLU A 23 16.02 -7.07 4.99
N THR A 24 15.75 -5.81 4.62
CA THR A 24 16.67 -4.96 3.85
C THR A 24 17.07 -3.67 4.54
N LEU A 25 16.25 -3.18 5.48
CA LEU A 25 16.46 -1.91 6.15
C LEU A 25 17.05 -2.06 7.55
N THR A 26 17.76 -1.02 7.98
CA THR A 26 18.21 -0.91 9.38
C THR A 26 17.02 -0.68 10.32
N ARG A 27 17.18 -1.02 11.61
CA ARG A 27 16.14 -0.79 12.64
C ARG A 27 15.68 0.67 12.71
N ARG A 28 16.60 1.63 12.55
CA ARG A 28 16.27 3.07 12.55
C ARG A 28 15.40 3.44 11.35
N ALA A 29 15.76 2.94 10.16
CA ALA A 29 14.96 3.18 8.96
C ALA A 29 13.57 2.53 9.06
N LEU A 30 13.47 1.34 9.63
CA LEU A 30 12.18 0.67 9.86
C LEU A 30 11.27 1.46 10.81
N ARG A 31 11.81 2.07 11.87
CA ARG A 31 11.01 2.94 12.74
C ARG A 31 10.41 4.11 11.97
N ASN A 32 11.21 4.80 11.15
CA ASN A 32 10.71 5.90 10.33
C ASN A 32 9.62 5.44 9.34
N TYR A 33 9.73 4.22 8.81
CA TYR A 33 8.71 3.65 7.94
C TYR A 33 7.41 3.39 8.71
N SER A 34 7.51 2.83 9.91
CA SER A 34 6.35 2.60 10.78
C SER A 34 5.61 3.90 11.08
N GLU A 35 6.33 4.95 11.52
CA GLU A 35 5.74 6.23 11.89
C GLU A 35 4.97 6.88 10.71
N VAL A 36 5.51 6.79 9.49
CA VAL A 36 4.80 7.32 8.31
C VAL A 36 3.58 6.46 7.97
N LEU A 37 3.68 5.14 8.07
CA LEU A 37 2.55 4.24 7.77
C LEU A 37 1.42 4.40 8.80
N ASP A 38 1.74 4.63 10.06
CA ASP A 38 0.74 4.88 11.11
C ASP A 38 -0.08 6.14 10.80
N LEU A 39 0.57 7.23 10.38
CA LEU A 39 -0.13 8.45 9.93
C LEU A 39 -0.93 8.22 8.65
N LEU A 40 -0.43 7.40 7.73
CA LEU A 40 -1.18 7.04 6.53
C LEU A 40 -2.43 6.23 6.90
N VAL A 41 -2.36 5.32 7.86
CA VAL A 41 -3.54 4.60 8.37
C VAL A 41 -4.55 5.57 8.98
N GLU A 42 -4.11 6.51 9.82
CA GLU A 42 -4.96 7.54 10.41
C GLU A 42 -5.67 8.38 9.33
N PHE A 43 -4.93 8.83 8.31
CA PHE A 43 -5.50 9.54 7.17
C PHE A 43 -6.56 8.71 6.42
N LEU A 44 -6.31 7.42 6.24
CA LEU A 44 -7.24 6.51 5.56
C LEU A 44 -8.46 6.19 6.44
N ASP A 45 -8.29 6.15 7.77
CA ASP A 45 -9.39 6.04 8.74
C ASP A 45 -10.31 7.26 8.67
N ASP A 46 -9.73 8.47 8.67
CA ASP A 46 -10.47 9.74 8.53
C ASP A 46 -11.28 9.82 7.22
N LYS A 47 -10.76 9.21 6.16
CA LYS A 47 -11.43 9.10 4.86
C LYS A 47 -12.44 7.94 4.81
N GLY A 48 -12.55 7.13 5.86
CA GLY A 48 -13.46 5.98 5.95
C GLY A 48 -13.08 4.81 5.05
N ILE A 49 -11.80 4.70 4.66
CA ILE A 49 -11.31 3.77 3.63
C ILE A 49 -10.28 2.77 4.13
N SER A 50 -9.76 2.92 5.35
CA SER A 50 -8.76 2.02 5.98
C SER A 50 -9.16 0.54 6.02
N SER A 51 -10.46 0.27 6.17
CA SER A 51 -11.05 -1.08 6.23
C SER A 51 -11.42 -1.63 4.85
N VAL A 52 -11.23 -0.84 3.79
CA VAL A 52 -11.57 -1.26 2.43
C VAL A 52 -10.57 -2.30 1.95
N GLU A 53 -11.12 -3.33 1.32
CA GLU A 53 -10.33 -4.39 0.71
C GLU A 53 -9.60 -3.87 -0.54
N LEU A 54 -8.31 -4.18 -0.65
CA LEU A 54 -7.58 -4.00 -1.90
C LEU A 54 -8.03 -5.11 -2.87
N VAL A 55 -8.89 -4.75 -3.82
CA VAL A 55 -9.48 -5.72 -4.76
C VAL A 55 -9.22 -5.35 -6.21
N ALA A 56 -9.39 -6.34 -7.08
CA ALA A 56 -9.50 -6.11 -8.50
C ALA A 56 -10.74 -5.22 -8.81
N PRO A 57 -10.71 -4.41 -9.88
CA PRO A 57 -11.72 -3.38 -10.19
C PRO A 57 -13.19 -3.84 -10.22
N ARG A 58 -13.44 -5.15 -10.30
CA ARG A 58 -14.78 -5.75 -10.44
C ARG A 58 -15.50 -6.03 -9.12
N ARG A 59 -14.88 -5.81 -7.95
CA ARG A 59 -15.43 -6.26 -6.64
C ARG A 59 -15.82 -5.15 -5.64
N GLY A 60 -15.83 -3.88 -6.05
CA GLY A 60 -16.37 -2.79 -5.22
C GLY A 60 -15.50 -2.33 -4.03
N GLY A 61 -14.26 -2.82 -3.92
CA GLY A 61 -13.25 -2.29 -3.00
C GLY A 61 -12.26 -1.36 -3.71
N ALA A 62 -11.26 -0.87 -2.98
CA ALA A 62 -10.27 0.06 -3.48
C ALA A 62 -9.30 -0.66 -4.40
N THR A 63 -9.17 -0.15 -5.62
CA THR A 63 -8.14 -0.61 -6.55
C THR A 63 -6.77 -0.12 -6.11
N ILE A 64 -5.72 -0.81 -6.57
CA ILE A 64 -4.33 -0.36 -6.36
C ILE A 64 -4.11 1.07 -6.92
N GLU A 65 -4.79 1.44 -8.01
CA GLU A 65 -4.73 2.79 -8.57
C GLU A 65 -5.36 3.83 -7.64
N GLN A 66 -6.52 3.53 -7.05
CA GLN A 66 -7.13 4.40 -6.04
C GLN A 66 -6.24 4.53 -4.79
N MET A 67 -5.59 3.44 -4.37
CA MET A 67 -4.64 3.46 -3.26
C MET A 67 -3.44 4.38 -3.53
N LEU A 68 -2.93 4.39 -4.76
CA LEU A 68 -1.87 5.32 -5.15
C LEU A 68 -2.35 6.78 -5.09
N GLY A 69 -3.59 7.06 -5.51
CA GLY A 69 -4.19 8.37 -5.36
C GLY A 69 -4.28 8.81 -3.90
N PHE A 70 -4.71 7.93 -2.99
CA PHE A 70 -4.73 8.26 -1.56
C PHE A 70 -3.34 8.50 -0.96
N ILE A 71 -2.31 7.83 -1.46
CA ILE A 71 -0.93 8.08 -1.03
C ILE A 71 -0.46 9.48 -1.51
N ASP A 72 -0.86 9.89 -2.72
CA ASP A 72 -0.56 11.24 -3.22
C ASP A 72 -1.29 12.30 -2.39
N ASP A 73 -2.60 12.13 -2.14
CA ASP A 73 -3.39 13.01 -1.27
C ASP A 73 -2.81 13.10 0.15
N PHE A 74 -2.34 11.99 0.71
CA PHE A 74 -1.69 11.96 2.02
C PHE A 74 -0.42 12.83 2.04
N ASN A 75 0.41 12.74 1.00
CA ASN A 75 1.65 13.52 0.92
C ASN A 75 1.38 15.01 0.74
N ASP A 76 0.46 15.37 -0.16
CA ASP A 76 0.25 16.75 -0.59
C ASP A 76 -0.69 17.51 0.36
N ASP A 77 -1.74 16.85 0.87
CA ASP A 77 -2.75 17.51 1.71
C ASP A 77 -2.51 17.24 3.19
N TYR A 78 -2.40 15.97 3.60
CA TYR A 78 -2.42 15.63 5.03
C TYR A 78 -1.10 15.99 5.73
N LEU A 79 0.04 15.58 5.18
CA LEU A 79 1.34 15.82 5.81
C LEU A 79 1.75 17.29 5.82
N VAL A 80 1.50 17.99 4.71
CA VAL A 80 1.91 19.39 4.54
C VAL A 80 0.96 20.34 5.26
N ASN A 81 -0.36 20.16 5.11
CA ASN A 81 -1.33 21.14 5.61
C ASN A 81 -1.88 20.81 7.00
N THR A 82 -2.05 19.53 7.34
CA THR A 82 -2.63 19.12 8.63
C THR A 82 -1.56 18.89 9.69
N VAL A 83 -0.64 17.96 9.44
CA VAL A 83 0.37 17.56 10.44
C VAL A 83 1.48 18.61 10.60
N LYS A 84 1.72 19.44 9.58
CA LYS A 84 2.82 20.42 9.53
C LYS A 84 4.16 19.78 9.92
N ALA A 85 4.45 18.63 9.33
CA ALA A 85 5.60 17.84 9.72
C ALA A 85 6.94 18.51 9.37
N GLU A 86 7.97 18.23 10.16
CA GLU A 86 9.32 18.74 9.91
C GLU A 86 9.86 18.29 8.54
N ARG A 87 10.75 19.07 7.95
CA ARG A 87 11.31 18.81 6.61
C ARG A 87 11.92 17.42 6.47
N ASP A 88 12.64 16.96 7.50
CA ASP A 88 13.26 15.64 7.50
C ASP A 88 12.23 14.52 7.57
N PHE A 89 11.12 14.74 8.28
CA PHE A 89 9.98 13.83 8.30
C PHE A 89 9.30 13.78 6.93
N LEU A 90 9.00 14.93 6.31
CA LEU A 90 8.40 15.00 4.97
C LEU A 90 9.25 14.28 3.93
N ARG A 91 10.58 14.39 4.02
CA ARG A 91 11.51 13.65 3.15
C ARG A 91 11.39 12.14 3.34
N ASN A 92 11.32 11.68 4.59
CA ASN A 92 11.12 10.27 4.90
C ASN A 92 9.77 9.77 4.41
N ALA A 93 8.70 10.55 4.63
CA ALA A 93 7.37 10.21 4.16
C ALA A 93 7.31 10.07 2.64
N GLY A 94 7.87 11.02 1.89
CA GLY A 94 7.98 10.91 0.43
C GLY A 94 8.83 9.72 -0.04
N GLN A 95 9.77 9.23 0.76
CA GLN A 95 10.48 7.98 0.46
C GLN A 95 9.60 6.75 0.71
N VAL A 96 8.95 6.68 1.88
CA VAL A 96 8.05 5.59 2.26
C VAL A 96 6.90 5.46 1.27
N SER A 97 6.23 6.56 0.92
CA SER A 97 5.15 6.63 -0.05
C SER A 97 5.56 6.11 -1.43
N ARG A 98 6.75 6.47 -1.92
CA ARG A 98 7.28 5.95 -3.19
C ARG A 98 7.59 4.46 -3.14
N ASP A 99 8.19 4.00 -2.06
CA ASP A 99 8.52 2.59 -1.88
C ASP A 99 7.27 1.73 -1.74
N LEU A 100 6.27 2.21 -1.00
CA LEU A 100 4.95 1.60 -0.89
C LEU A 100 4.25 1.55 -2.24
N GLY A 101 4.22 2.66 -2.98
CA GLY A 101 3.60 2.72 -4.31
C GLY A 101 4.27 1.77 -5.31
N ARG A 102 5.61 1.65 -5.29
CA ARG A 102 6.34 0.67 -6.10
C ARG A 102 6.01 -0.76 -5.70
N TRP A 103 5.92 -1.03 -4.40
CA TRP A 103 5.57 -2.35 -3.88
C TRP A 103 4.14 -2.75 -4.29
N LEU A 104 3.15 -1.86 -4.17
CA LEU A 104 1.78 -2.06 -4.60
C LEU A 104 1.68 -2.33 -6.11
N LYS A 105 2.42 -1.60 -6.95
CA LYS A 105 2.49 -1.85 -8.40
C LYS A 105 3.05 -3.23 -8.73
N ASN A 106 4.10 -3.65 -8.02
CA ASN A 106 4.69 -4.98 -8.18
C ASN A 106 3.75 -6.09 -7.72
N LEU A 107 3.02 -5.88 -6.62
CA LEU A 107 1.99 -6.78 -6.14
C LEU A 107 0.92 -6.98 -7.23
N SER A 108 0.39 -5.88 -7.79
CA SER A 108 -0.55 -5.90 -8.92
C SER A 108 -0.05 -6.73 -10.10
N ALA A 109 1.20 -6.51 -10.52
CA ALA A 109 1.80 -7.21 -11.64
C ALA A 109 1.97 -8.72 -11.38
N ARG A 110 2.33 -9.12 -10.15
CA ARG A 110 2.43 -10.54 -9.76
C ARG A 110 1.07 -11.23 -9.78
N HIS A 111 0.02 -10.57 -9.29
CA HIS A 111 -1.34 -11.09 -9.36
C HIS A 111 -1.82 -11.26 -10.80
N LYS A 112 -1.52 -10.29 -11.68
CA LYS A 112 -1.86 -10.39 -13.10
C LYS A 112 -1.19 -11.60 -13.78
N LYS A 113 0.11 -11.81 -13.53
CA LYS A 113 0.85 -12.95 -14.09
C LYS A 113 0.40 -14.31 -13.54
N GLY A 114 0.06 -14.39 -12.26
CA GLY A 114 -0.46 -15.62 -11.64
C GLY A 114 -1.84 -16.03 -12.17
N ALA A 115 -2.69 -15.04 -12.47
CA ALA A 115 -3.99 -15.27 -13.11
C ALA A 115 -3.86 -15.80 -14.54
N GLU A 116 -2.97 -15.20 -15.34
CA GLU A 116 -2.70 -15.62 -16.72
C GLU A 116 -2.11 -17.04 -16.79
N ALA A 117 -1.20 -17.40 -15.87
CA ALA A 117 -0.65 -18.75 -15.76
C ALA A 117 -1.69 -19.82 -15.35
N SER A 118 -2.63 -19.46 -14.47
CA SER A 118 -3.70 -20.38 -14.05
C SER A 118 -4.75 -20.62 -15.14
N THR A 119 -5.01 -19.64 -16.01
CA THR A 119 -5.89 -19.83 -17.18
C THR A 119 -5.25 -20.68 -18.27
N ALA A 120 -3.92 -20.60 -18.46
CA ALA A 120 -3.20 -21.42 -19.43
C ALA A 120 -3.18 -22.92 -19.05
N SER A 121 -3.12 -23.23 -17.75
CA SER A 121 -3.16 -24.62 -17.25
C SER A 121 -4.56 -25.23 -17.19
N ALA A 122 -5.63 -24.44 -17.28
CA ALA A 122 -7.01 -24.94 -17.25
C ALA A 122 -7.55 -25.33 -18.63
N HIS A 123 -6.83 -25.00 -19.69
CA HIS A 123 -7.17 -25.29 -21.09
C HIS A 123 -6.19 -26.26 -21.78
N ALA A 124 -5.25 -26.84 -21.04
CA ALA A 124 -4.33 -27.90 -21.49
C ALA A 124 -4.81 -29.25 -20.94
#